data_AF-A0A1H4PPF1-F1
#
_entry.id   AF-A0A1H4PPF1-F1
#
_cell.length_a   1.000
_cell.length_b   1.000
_cell.length_c   1.000
_cell.angle_alpha   90.00
_cell.angle_beta   90.00
_cell.angle_gamma   90.00
#
_symmetry.space_group_name_H-M   'P 1'
#
loop_
_entity.id
_entity.type
_entity.pdbx_description
1 polymer ?
#
loop_
_entity_poly.entity_id
_entity_poly.type
_entity_poly.pdbx_seq_one_letter_code
_entity_poly.pdbx_strand_id
1 'polypeptide(L)'
;MAKVDDAELLEIDGRTVRVSNPRKPYFTRGVQLSKIDIVRYYLSVAPGALNGIRDRPIVLKRFVDGAEKEPFYQKRAPADKPDWLRTATLSFPSGRTAEEVVVDDTAGLAWIVNLGCIELHPHPVRTGDLDHPNELRIDLDPQPGVAWDDVRSVAMEVKALLDELGLVAWPKTSGSRGIHVNVRIEPRWSFTEVRRAALALARAVERRSPLASSKWWKEERHGVFLDYNQNAKDRTTCSAYSVRPLPDARVSTPLRWDEVMTCDPADFTVLTVPDRFAKIGDPQAAMDDHAGVLDALLEMAARDEAEGIGDAPWPPHFRKMEGEPSRVQPSKARSSSAKKSAAKKAAAAKEEGSEADPAAETAAPKKRAGRQSTMPLIVIAQSPDKAAAEAGLERWKKQHTEAAALLAPDDVLVDRMRGSAYIWYRIRVNLRHVPEDQRPAQGTVDPDDDPTRAWREAKEQQ
;
A
#
# COMPACT_ATOMS: atom_id res chain seq x y z
N MET A 1 -26.98 -23.40 22.52
CA MET A 1 -26.24 -24.47 21.83
C MET A 1 -24.76 -24.17 21.96
N ALA A 2 -23.97 -25.06 22.57
CA ALA A 2 -22.52 -24.93 22.55
C ALA A 2 -22.06 -24.86 21.10
N LYS A 3 -21.25 -23.85 20.75
CA LYS A 3 -20.67 -23.71 19.42
C LYS A 3 -19.85 -24.97 19.18
N VAL A 4 -20.29 -25.84 18.26
CA VAL A 4 -19.52 -27.02 17.88
C VAL A 4 -18.18 -26.49 17.39
N ASP A 5 -17.11 -26.91 18.06
CA ASP A 5 -15.75 -26.48 17.76
C ASP A 5 -15.27 -27.23 16.52
N ASP A 6 -15.77 -26.79 15.35
CA ASP A 6 -15.43 -27.37 14.05
C ASP A 6 -13.98 -27.03 13.71
N ALA A 7 -13.11 -28.03 13.86
CA ALA A 7 -11.68 -27.93 13.57
C ALA A 7 -11.16 -29.23 12.95
N GLU A 8 -10.22 -29.07 12.01
CA GLU A 8 -9.45 -30.16 11.41
C GLU A 8 -8.02 -30.10 11.94
N LEU A 9 -7.47 -31.23 12.37
CA LEU A 9 -6.09 -31.34 12.81
C LEU A 9 -5.26 -31.94 11.68
N LEU A 10 -4.25 -31.21 11.23
CA LEU A 10 -3.34 -31.64 10.17
C LEU A 10 -1.98 -31.97 10.76
N GLU A 11 -1.47 -33.19 10.50
CA GLU A 11 -0.09 -33.55 10.82
C GLU A 11 0.82 -33.13 9.67
N ILE A 12 1.70 -32.15 9.93
CA ILE A 12 2.59 -31.54 8.93
C ILE A 12 4.00 -31.51 9.51
N ASP A 13 4.94 -32.21 8.87
CA ASP A 13 6.35 -32.25 9.27
C ASP A 13 6.56 -32.56 10.77
N GLY A 14 5.76 -33.49 11.32
CA GLY A 14 5.80 -33.88 12.73
C GLY A 14 5.15 -32.89 13.71
N ARG A 15 4.37 -31.92 13.21
CA ARG A 15 3.61 -30.95 14.00
C ARG A 15 2.12 -31.05 13.70
N THR A 16 1.31 -31.04 14.75
CA THR A 16 -0.15 -30.90 14.63
C THR A 16 -0.52 -29.42 14.44
N VAL A 17 -1.11 -29.09 13.29
CA VAL A 17 -1.65 -27.76 12.98
C VAL A 17 -3.18 -27.82 13.01
N ARG A 18 -3.79 -27.05 13.91
CA ARG A 18 -5.24 -26.94 14.02
C ARG A 18 -5.81 -25.91 13.05
N VAL A 19 -6.63 -26.35 12.10
CA VAL A 19 -7.40 -25.50 11.19
C VAL A 19 -8.81 -25.29 11.74
N SER A 20 -9.16 -24.05 12.10
CA SER A 20 -10.46 -23.73 12.70
C SER A 20 -11.46 -23.24 11.66
N ASN A 21 -12.72 -23.64 11.80
CA ASN A 21 -13.79 -23.39 10.83
C ASN A 21 -13.36 -23.81 9.41
N PRO A 22 -12.92 -25.07 9.20
CA PRO A 22 -12.37 -25.53 7.93
C PRO A 22 -13.34 -25.32 6.77
N ARG A 23 -14.64 -25.49 7.00
CA ARG A 23 -15.70 -25.32 6.00
C ARG A 23 -16.16 -23.87 5.78
N LYS A 24 -15.52 -22.88 6.43
CA LYS A 24 -15.89 -21.45 6.24
C LYS A 24 -15.75 -21.09 4.75
N PRO A 25 -16.81 -20.60 4.07
CA PRO A 25 -16.71 -20.16 2.69
C PRO A 25 -15.74 -18.98 2.58
N TYR A 26 -14.74 -19.09 1.71
CA TYR A 26 -13.74 -18.05 1.47
C TYR A 26 -13.94 -17.37 0.12
N PHE A 27 -14.21 -18.16 -0.91
CA PHE A 27 -14.60 -17.68 -2.24
C PHE A 27 -16.04 -18.15 -2.47
N THR A 28 -16.97 -17.23 -2.75
CA THR A 28 -18.40 -17.57 -2.85
C THR A 28 -19.02 -17.20 -4.20
N ARG A 29 -18.46 -16.21 -4.90
CA ARG A 29 -18.99 -15.73 -6.20
C ARG A 29 -18.48 -16.50 -7.41
N GLY A 30 -17.36 -17.21 -7.30
CA GLY A 30 -16.75 -17.94 -8.42
C GLY A 30 -16.45 -19.39 -8.06
N VAL A 31 -15.18 -19.73 -7.83
CA VAL A 31 -14.71 -21.12 -7.63
C VAL A 31 -15.27 -21.83 -6.39
N GLN A 32 -16.01 -21.14 -5.51
CA GLN A 32 -16.69 -21.72 -4.35
C GLN A 32 -15.77 -22.54 -3.41
N LEU A 33 -14.68 -21.93 -2.95
CA LEU A 33 -13.68 -22.57 -2.10
C LEU A 33 -13.87 -22.23 -0.61
N SER A 34 -13.67 -23.22 0.24
CA SER A 34 -13.64 -23.08 1.70
C SER A 34 -12.24 -22.78 2.22
N LYS A 35 -12.13 -22.44 3.52
CA LYS A 35 -10.82 -22.20 4.16
C LYS A 35 -9.89 -23.41 4.02
N ILE A 36 -10.38 -24.62 4.26
CA ILE A 36 -9.53 -25.82 4.19
C ILE A 36 -9.01 -26.08 2.76
N ASP A 37 -9.77 -25.71 1.73
CA ASP A 37 -9.30 -25.82 0.35
C ASP A 37 -8.11 -24.89 0.08
N ILE A 38 -8.13 -23.69 0.64
CA ILE A 38 -7.00 -22.75 0.54
C ILE A 38 -5.78 -23.25 1.32
N VAL A 39 -5.99 -23.84 2.50
CA VAL A 39 -4.90 -24.49 3.25
C VAL A 39 -4.28 -25.61 2.42
N ARG A 40 -5.10 -26.52 1.87
CA ARG A 40 -4.64 -27.65 1.05
C ARG A 40 -3.93 -27.21 -0.22
N TYR A 41 -4.40 -26.13 -0.86
CA TYR A 41 -3.70 -25.50 -1.97
C TYR A 41 -2.28 -25.10 -1.57
N TYR A 42 -2.11 -24.36 -0.47
CA TYR A 42 -0.78 -23.95 -0.03
C TYR A 42 0.11 -25.13 0.36
N LEU A 43 -0.45 -26.20 0.92
CA LEU A 43 0.29 -27.44 1.18
C LEU A 43 0.81 -28.08 -0.12
N SER A 44 0.00 -28.07 -1.19
CA SER A 44 0.39 -28.65 -2.48
C SER A 44 1.51 -27.91 -3.21
N VAL A 45 1.69 -26.61 -2.92
CA VAL A 45 2.74 -25.76 -3.50
C VAL A 45 3.75 -25.28 -2.46
N ALA A 46 3.77 -25.89 -1.27
CA ALA A 46 4.53 -25.42 -0.12
C ALA A 46 6.02 -25.18 -0.41
N PRO A 47 6.75 -26.05 -1.15
CA PRO A 47 8.16 -25.79 -1.45
C PRO A 47 8.37 -24.47 -2.22
N GLY A 48 7.52 -24.17 -3.20
CA GLY A 48 7.60 -22.92 -3.97
C GLY A 48 7.10 -21.70 -3.20
N ALA A 49 5.99 -21.84 -2.46
CA ALA A 49 5.48 -20.75 -1.62
C ALA A 49 6.50 -20.34 -0.54
N LEU A 50 7.16 -21.33 0.08
CA LEU A 50 8.22 -21.11 1.07
C LEU A 50 9.48 -20.51 0.45
N ASN A 51 9.85 -20.86 -0.78
CA ASN A 51 10.97 -20.23 -1.48
C ASN A 51 10.84 -18.69 -1.49
N GLY A 52 9.62 -18.18 -1.66
CA GLY A 52 9.34 -16.74 -1.65
C GLY A 52 9.26 -16.08 -0.27
N ILE A 53 9.11 -16.81 0.84
CA ILE A 53 8.87 -16.22 2.19
C ILE A 53 9.78 -16.71 3.30
N ARG A 54 10.53 -17.80 3.10
CA ARG A 54 11.35 -18.44 4.13
C ARG A 54 12.40 -17.49 4.66
N ASP A 55 12.59 -17.51 5.97
CA ASP A 55 13.53 -16.65 6.68
C ASP A 55 13.28 -15.14 6.50
N ARG A 56 12.04 -14.75 6.16
CA ARG A 56 11.63 -13.35 6.04
C ARG A 56 10.58 -13.02 7.10
N PRO A 57 10.70 -11.87 7.80
CA PRO A 57 9.57 -11.34 8.53
C PRO A 57 8.41 -11.08 7.55
N ILE A 58 7.18 -11.39 7.95
CA ILE A 58 6.00 -11.31 7.09
C ILE A 58 4.88 -10.49 7.72
N VAL A 59 4.29 -9.59 6.92
CA VAL A 59 3.07 -8.87 7.32
C VAL A 59 1.86 -9.77 7.09
N LEU A 60 1.06 -10.00 8.13
CA LEU A 60 -0.14 -10.83 8.05
C LEU A 60 -1.31 -9.99 7.50
N LYS A 61 -1.63 -10.15 6.21
CA LYS A 61 -2.84 -9.59 5.60
C LYS A 61 -3.96 -10.63 5.69
N ARG A 62 -4.89 -10.44 6.63
CA ARG A 62 -5.85 -11.46 7.05
C ARG A 62 -7.24 -11.19 6.51
N PHE A 63 -7.77 -12.16 5.77
CA PHE A 63 -9.12 -12.20 5.21
C PHE A 63 -10.03 -13.06 6.10
N VAL A 64 -10.19 -12.63 7.37
CA VAL A 64 -10.86 -13.46 8.38
C VAL A 64 -12.28 -13.84 8.00
N ASP A 65 -12.98 -13.00 7.24
CA ASP A 65 -14.37 -13.18 6.79
C ASP A 65 -14.52 -13.62 5.33
N GLY A 66 -13.45 -14.18 4.76
CA GLY A 66 -13.41 -14.66 3.38
C GLY A 66 -12.72 -13.66 2.46
N ALA A 67 -12.32 -14.15 1.29
CA ALA A 67 -11.50 -13.41 0.31
C ALA A 67 -12.23 -12.17 -0.25
N GLU A 68 -13.56 -12.20 -0.29
CA GLU A 68 -14.39 -11.11 -0.82
C GLU A 68 -14.65 -9.98 0.19
N LYS A 69 -14.16 -10.09 1.42
CA LYS A 69 -14.33 -9.09 2.47
C LYS A 69 -13.04 -8.29 2.68
N GLU A 70 -13.19 -7.13 3.31
CA GLU A 70 -12.06 -6.27 3.63
C GLU A 70 -11.05 -7.00 4.52
N PRO A 71 -9.75 -7.05 4.12
CA PRO A 71 -8.72 -7.62 4.96
C PRO A 71 -8.31 -6.62 6.04
N PHE A 72 -7.63 -7.13 7.07
CA PHE A 72 -6.83 -6.28 7.96
C PHE A 72 -5.37 -6.68 7.96
N TYR A 73 -4.49 -5.71 8.23
CA TYR A 73 -3.05 -5.90 8.28
C TYR A 73 -2.61 -6.01 9.73
N GLN A 74 -1.85 -7.06 10.04
CA GLN A 74 -1.26 -7.32 11.34
C GLN A 74 0.24 -7.54 11.17
N LYS A 75 1.03 -6.57 11.66
CA LYS A 75 2.49 -6.65 11.68
C LYS A 75 3.00 -7.45 12.88
N ARG A 76 2.52 -7.08 14.07
CA ARG A 76 2.90 -7.78 15.31
C ARG A 76 2.39 -9.21 15.30
N ALA A 77 3.27 -10.16 15.61
CA ALA A 77 2.92 -11.55 15.77
C ALA A 77 1.75 -11.72 16.78
N PRO A 78 0.79 -12.62 16.52
CA PRO A 78 -0.24 -12.97 17.49
C PRO A 78 0.38 -13.45 18.81
N ALA A 79 -0.20 -13.04 19.94
CA ALA A 79 0.29 -13.42 21.27
C ALA A 79 0.14 -14.94 21.54
N ASP A 80 -0.82 -15.57 20.88
CA ASP A 80 -1.14 -17.00 20.93
C ASP A 80 -0.48 -17.79 19.78
N LYS A 81 0.59 -17.27 19.17
CA LYS A 81 1.36 -18.02 18.16
C LYS A 81 1.96 -19.29 18.79
N PRO A 82 2.13 -20.38 18.02
CA PRO A 82 2.87 -21.54 18.49
C PRO A 82 4.33 -21.18 18.87
N ASP A 83 4.85 -21.83 19.90
CA ASP A 83 6.22 -21.57 20.41
C ASP A 83 7.30 -21.86 19.37
N TRP A 84 7.07 -22.85 18.50
CA TRP A 84 7.98 -23.23 17.42
C TRP A 84 8.02 -22.22 16.28
N LEU A 85 7.09 -21.27 16.21
CA LEU A 85 7.07 -20.25 15.16
C LEU A 85 8.01 -19.09 15.54
N ARG A 86 9.05 -18.89 14.74
CA ARG A 86 10.02 -17.82 14.97
C ARG A 86 9.41 -16.45 14.69
N THR A 87 10.07 -15.44 15.25
CA THR A 87 9.78 -14.04 15.04
C THR A 87 11.07 -13.26 14.78
N ALA A 88 10.94 -12.08 14.19
CA ALA A 88 12.03 -11.13 14.02
C ALA A 88 11.54 -9.71 14.34
N THR A 89 12.39 -8.92 15.00
CA THR A 89 12.04 -7.54 15.39
C THR A 89 12.48 -6.55 14.32
N LEU A 90 11.50 -6.01 13.59
CA LEU A 90 11.72 -4.98 12.57
C LEU A 90 11.60 -3.58 13.16
N SER A 91 12.52 -2.70 12.74
CA SER A 91 12.50 -1.26 13.04
C SER A 91 11.93 -0.48 11.85
N PHE A 92 10.87 0.29 12.08
CA PHE A 92 10.20 1.09 11.05
C PHE A 92 10.84 2.49 10.91
N PRO A 93 10.66 3.17 9.75
CA PRO A 93 11.10 4.55 9.57
C PRO A 93 10.59 5.54 10.62
N SER A 94 9.48 5.21 11.30
CA SER A 94 8.93 6.02 12.39
C SER A 94 9.70 5.89 13.73
N GLY A 95 10.74 5.05 13.82
CA GLY A 95 11.44 4.70 15.06
C GLY A 95 10.72 3.69 15.95
N ARG A 96 9.60 3.14 15.51
CA ARG A 96 8.86 2.09 16.23
C ARG A 96 9.39 0.72 15.82
N THR A 97 9.23 -0.28 16.68
CA THR A 97 9.52 -1.68 16.34
C THR A 97 8.26 -2.54 16.35
N ALA A 98 8.27 -3.63 15.58
CA ALA A 98 7.33 -4.73 15.72
C ALA A 98 8.06 -6.07 15.61
N GLU A 99 7.67 -6.99 16.48
CA GLU A 99 8.01 -8.40 16.36
C GLU A 99 7.06 -9.02 15.33
N GLU A 100 7.57 -9.39 14.15
CA GLU A 100 6.78 -9.99 13.08
C GLU A 100 7.07 -11.49 12.98
N VAL A 101 6.09 -12.25 12.48
CA VAL A 101 6.22 -13.70 12.26
C VAL A 101 7.28 -13.98 11.20
N VAL A 102 8.02 -15.08 11.36
CA VAL A 102 8.89 -15.66 10.34
C VAL A 102 8.43 -17.08 10.04
N VAL A 103 8.20 -17.39 8.76
CA VAL A 103 7.62 -18.67 8.32
C VAL A 103 8.68 -19.47 7.56
N ASP A 104 9.19 -20.54 8.16
CA ASP A 104 10.30 -21.32 7.57
C ASP A 104 9.88 -22.64 6.93
N ASP A 105 8.76 -23.19 7.40
CA ASP A 105 8.33 -24.55 7.13
C ASP A 105 6.83 -24.62 6.78
N THR A 106 6.42 -25.79 6.31
CA THR A 106 5.07 -26.07 5.82
C THR A 106 4.02 -25.89 6.92
N ALA A 107 4.36 -26.25 8.17
CA ALA A 107 3.47 -26.09 9.31
C ALA A 107 3.20 -24.62 9.61
N GLY A 108 4.24 -23.77 9.59
CA GLY A 108 4.10 -22.32 9.72
C GLY A 108 3.27 -21.69 8.61
N LEU A 109 3.45 -22.16 7.36
CA LEU A 109 2.66 -21.71 6.21
C LEU A 109 1.18 -22.05 6.40
N ALA A 110 0.86 -23.31 6.72
CA ALA A 110 -0.51 -23.74 6.99
C ALA A 110 -1.14 -22.95 8.14
N TRP A 111 -0.36 -22.64 9.19
CA TRP A 111 -0.82 -21.85 10.33
C TRP A 111 -1.21 -20.41 9.93
N ILE A 112 -0.36 -19.68 9.20
CA ILE A 112 -0.71 -18.31 8.77
C ILE A 112 -1.89 -18.29 7.78
N VAL A 113 -2.01 -19.31 6.93
CA VAL A 113 -3.15 -19.45 6.00
C VAL A 113 -4.44 -19.71 6.77
N ASN A 114 -4.41 -20.54 7.82
CA ASN A 114 -5.55 -20.74 8.72
C ASN A 114 -6.00 -19.44 9.43
N LEU A 115 -5.06 -18.53 9.71
CA LEU A 115 -5.37 -17.18 10.22
C LEU A 115 -6.01 -16.25 9.17
N GLY A 116 -6.15 -16.71 7.93
CA GLY A 116 -6.74 -15.99 6.80
C GLY A 116 -5.72 -15.28 5.91
N CYS A 117 -4.42 -15.58 6.02
CA CYS A 117 -3.40 -15.01 5.14
C CYS A 117 -3.38 -15.73 3.78
N ILE A 118 -4.32 -15.38 2.90
CA ILE A 118 -4.37 -15.94 1.55
C ILE A 118 -3.40 -15.24 0.60
N GLU A 119 -2.96 -14.02 0.92
CA GLU A 119 -1.84 -13.35 0.26
C GLU A 119 -0.63 -13.33 1.21
N LEU A 120 0.55 -13.71 0.70
CA LEU A 120 1.79 -13.71 1.47
C LEU A 120 2.59 -12.42 1.18
N HIS A 121 3.00 -11.71 2.23
CA HIS A 121 3.58 -10.36 2.13
C HIS A 121 4.92 -10.24 2.88
N PRO A 122 5.99 -10.92 2.43
CA PRO A 122 7.29 -10.88 3.08
C PRO A 122 8.00 -9.54 2.85
N HIS A 123 8.80 -9.11 3.84
CA HIS A 123 9.78 -8.05 3.62
C HIS A 123 10.92 -8.54 2.70
N PRO A 124 11.58 -7.67 1.92
CA PRO A 124 12.67 -8.06 1.02
C PRO A 124 14.00 -8.33 1.73
N VAL A 125 13.97 -8.58 3.04
CA VAL A 125 15.13 -8.83 3.92
C VAL A 125 15.03 -10.21 4.55
N ARG A 126 16.15 -10.74 5.03
CA ARG A 126 16.23 -12.01 5.78
C ARG A 126 16.51 -11.73 7.26
N THR A 127 16.20 -12.68 8.15
CA THR A 127 16.32 -12.42 9.60
C THR A 127 17.75 -12.12 10.08
N GLY A 128 18.77 -12.57 9.34
CA GLY A 128 20.17 -12.27 9.62
C GLY A 128 20.59 -10.81 9.35
N ASP A 129 19.88 -10.10 8.47
CA ASP A 129 20.12 -8.69 8.17
C ASP A 129 18.82 -8.01 7.70
N LEU A 130 18.25 -7.17 8.57
CA LEU A 130 16.95 -6.52 8.37
C LEU A 130 17.05 -5.12 7.73
N ASP A 131 18.26 -4.64 7.46
CA ASP A 131 18.48 -3.30 6.89
C ASP A 131 18.97 -3.33 5.45
N HIS A 132 19.49 -4.47 4.99
CA HIS A 132 19.94 -4.66 3.61
C HIS A 132 19.06 -5.67 2.85
N PRO A 133 18.18 -5.20 1.94
CA PRO A 133 17.39 -6.10 1.12
C PRO A 133 18.27 -7.03 0.30
N ASN A 134 17.83 -8.28 0.16
CA ASN A 134 18.43 -9.23 -0.77
C ASN A 134 17.58 -9.40 -2.04
N GLU A 135 16.56 -8.56 -2.26
CA GLU A 135 15.70 -8.65 -3.43
C GLU A 135 15.41 -7.26 -3.99
N LEU A 136 15.73 -7.07 -5.27
CA LEU A 136 15.21 -5.97 -6.07
C LEU A 136 13.87 -6.40 -6.68
N ARG A 137 12.82 -5.61 -6.45
CA ARG A 137 11.45 -5.90 -6.90
C ARG A 137 11.03 -4.91 -7.98
N ILE A 138 10.60 -5.43 -9.12
CA ILE A 138 10.11 -4.63 -10.24
C ILE A 138 8.63 -4.97 -10.43
N ASP A 139 7.77 -4.00 -10.12
CA ASP A 139 6.31 -4.16 -10.17
C ASP A 139 5.76 -3.39 -11.37
N LEU A 140 5.18 -4.13 -12.32
CA LEU A 140 4.59 -3.62 -13.55
C LEU A 140 3.08 -3.45 -13.35
N ASP A 141 2.64 -2.23 -13.02
CA ASP A 141 1.25 -1.88 -12.75
C ASP A 141 0.61 -1.13 -13.94
N PRO A 142 -0.20 -1.80 -14.77
CA PRO A 142 -0.89 -1.15 -15.88
C PRO A 142 -1.88 -0.09 -15.40
N GLN A 143 -1.84 1.08 -16.06
CA GLN A 143 -2.89 2.08 -15.92
C GLN A 143 -4.23 1.55 -16.51
N PRO A 144 -5.38 2.12 -16.10
CA PRO A 144 -6.67 1.73 -16.64
C PRO A 144 -6.68 1.78 -18.18
N GLY A 145 -7.16 0.71 -18.82
CA GLY A 145 -7.27 0.60 -20.28
C GLY A 145 -6.05 0.03 -21.01
N VAL A 146 -4.94 -0.22 -20.31
CA VAL A 146 -3.75 -0.85 -20.91
C VAL A 146 -4.00 -2.33 -21.17
N ALA A 147 -3.63 -2.80 -22.36
CA ALA A 147 -3.82 -4.19 -22.76
C ALA A 147 -2.80 -5.10 -22.05
N TRP A 148 -3.17 -6.37 -21.85
CA TRP A 148 -2.26 -7.36 -21.26
C TRP A 148 -0.97 -7.53 -22.10
N ASP A 149 -1.10 -7.45 -23.42
CA ASP A 149 0.02 -7.52 -24.38
C ASP A 149 1.06 -6.42 -24.14
N ASP A 150 0.63 -5.22 -23.76
CA ASP A 150 1.53 -4.13 -23.42
C ASP A 150 2.31 -4.43 -22.13
N VAL A 151 1.65 -5.04 -21.13
CA VAL A 151 2.30 -5.48 -19.88
C VAL A 151 3.37 -6.54 -20.17
N ARG A 152 3.05 -7.52 -21.02
CA ARG A 152 4.00 -8.56 -21.44
C ARG A 152 5.18 -7.97 -22.20
N SER A 153 4.91 -7.02 -23.11
CA SER A 153 5.94 -6.33 -23.88
C SER A 153 6.88 -5.53 -22.98
N VAL A 154 6.35 -4.78 -22.01
CA VAL A 154 7.17 -4.06 -21.02
C VAL A 154 7.97 -5.01 -20.13
N ALA A 155 7.41 -6.18 -19.77
CA ALA A 155 8.16 -7.21 -19.03
C ALA A 155 9.35 -7.76 -19.82
N MET A 156 9.22 -7.92 -21.14
CA MET A 156 10.33 -8.34 -22.01
C MET A 156 11.41 -7.25 -22.13
N GLU A 157 11.04 -5.97 -22.15
CA GLU A 157 11.99 -4.85 -22.10
C GLU A 157 12.75 -4.81 -20.76
N VAL A 158 12.06 -5.06 -19.65
CA VAL A 158 12.69 -5.23 -18.33
C VAL A 158 13.69 -6.40 -18.35
N LYS A 159 13.32 -7.54 -18.94
CA LYS A 159 14.22 -8.69 -19.08
C LYS A 159 15.48 -8.32 -19.85
N ALA A 160 15.32 -7.71 -21.04
CA ALA A 160 16.43 -7.35 -21.90
C ALA A 160 17.41 -6.40 -21.20
N LEU A 161 16.89 -5.38 -20.51
CA LEU A 161 17.74 -4.47 -19.73
C LEU A 161 18.47 -5.21 -18.58
N LEU A 162 17.79 -6.10 -17.87
CA LEU A 162 18.43 -6.87 -16.78
C LEU A 162 19.51 -7.82 -17.31
N ASP A 163 19.27 -8.47 -18.46
CA ASP A 163 20.26 -9.33 -19.12
C ASP A 163 21.52 -8.53 -19.51
N GLU A 164 21.36 -7.33 -20.08
CA GLU A 164 22.47 -6.42 -20.41
C GLU A 164 23.29 -6.00 -19.17
N LEU A 165 22.63 -5.90 -18.02
CA LEU A 165 23.24 -5.54 -16.74
C LEU A 165 23.80 -6.76 -15.99
N GLY A 166 23.68 -7.97 -16.55
CA GLY A 166 24.13 -9.21 -15.91
C GLY A 166 23.30 -9.61 -14.68
N LEU A 167 22.06 -9.14 -14.56
CA LEU A 167 21.14 -9.44 -13.47
C LEU A 167 20.14 -10.52 -13.89
N VAL A 168 20.12 -11.64 -13.16
CA VAL A 168 19.17 -12.73 -13.45
C VAL A 168 17.79 -12.39 -12.89
N ALA A 169 16.82 -12.34 -13.80
CA ALA A 169 15.47 -11.89 -13.53
C ALA A 169 14.47 -13.05 -13.45
N TRP A 170 13.51 -12.97 -12.54
CA TRP A 170 12.55 -14.04 -12.22
C TRP A 170 11.12 -13.53 -12.30
N PRO A 171 10.39 -13.78 -13.40
CA PRO A 171 9.05 -13.23 -13.61
C PRO A 171 7.99 -14.05 -12.89
N LYS A 172 6.90 -13.37 -12.52
CA LYS A 172 5.65 -13.99 -12.10
C LYS A 172 4.47 -13.09 -12.47
N THR A 173 3.33 -13.69 -12.79
CA THR A 173 2.09 -12.90 -12.79
C THR A 173 1.86 -12.35 -11.38
N SER A 174 1.27 -11.16 -11.25
CA SER A 174 0.89 -10.67 -9.92
C SER A 174 -0.35 -11.39 -9.37
N GLY A 175 -1.08 -12.13 -10.23
CA GLY A 175 -2.42 -12.63 -9.95
C GLY A 175 -3.47 -11.51 -9.86
N SER A 176 -3.16 -10.31 -10.34
CA SER A 176 -4.14 -9.23 -10.48
C SER A 176 -4.12 -8.71 -11.91
N ARG A 177 -3.50 -7.57 -12.17
CA ARG A 177 -3.45 -6.95 -13.50
C ARG A 177 -2.05 -6.88 -14.11
N GLY A 178 -1.02 -7.18 -13.33
CA GLY A 178 0.38 -6.87 -13.66
C GLY A 178 1.32 -8.07 -13.62
N ILE A 179 2.60 -7.80 -13.82
CA ILE A 179 3.71 -8.76 -13.69
C ILE A 179 4.67 -8.22 -12.63
N HIS A 180 5.17 -9.10 -11.77
CA HIS A 180 6.31 -8.77 -10.92
C HIS A 180 7.55 -9.49 -11.47
N VAL A 181 8.68 -8.81 -11.46
CA VAL A 181 9.99 -9.39 -11.76
C VAL A 181 10.87 -9.21 -10.54
N ASN A 182 11.34 -10.32 -9.98
CA ASN A 182 12.27 -10.31 -8.85
C ASN A 182 13.70 -10.54 -9.34
N VAL A 183 14.66 -9.91 -8.68
CA VAL A 183 16.10 -10.13 -8.88
C VAL A 183 16.71 -10.34 -7.49
N ARG A 184 17.39 -11.48 -7.29
CA ARG A 184 18.19 -11.72 -6.08
C ARG A 184 19.43 -10.83 -6.15
N ILE A 185 19.73 -10.14 -5.06
CA ILE A 185 20.90 -9.26 -4.95
C ILE A 185 21.69 -9.58 -3.68
N GLU A 186 22.97 -9.24 -3.67
CA GLU A 186 23.76 -9.28 -2.43
C GLU A 186 23.16 -8.35 -1.35
N PRO A 187 23.05 -8.79 -0.09
CA PRO A 187 22.47 -7.99 0.99
C PRO A 187 23.48 -6.97 1.54
N ARG A 188 23.93 -6.03 0.70
CA ARG A 188 24.91 -4.98 1.09
C ARG A 188 24.44 -3.56 0.81
N TRP A 189 23.32 -3.39 0.11
CA TRP A 189 22.72 -2.08 -0.17
C TRP A 189 21.55 -1.81 0.76
N SER A 190 21.42 -0.58 1.21
CA SER A 190 20.27 -0.12 1.98
C SER A 190 19.00 -0.08 1.13
N PHE A 191 17.82 -0.07 1.78
CA PHE A 191 16.54 0.18 1.09
C PHE A 191 16.55 1.44 0.19
N THR A 192 17.27 2.49 0.59
CA THR A 192 17.38 3.73 -0.19
C THR A 192 18.12 3.47 -1.50
N GLU A 193 19.24 2.74 -1.46
CA GLU A 193 20.04 2.41 -2.64
C GLU A 193 19.30 1.42 -3.55
N VAL A 194 18.63 0.41 -2.99
CA VAL A 194 17.81 -0.53 -3.79
C VAL A 194 16.66 0.19 -4.49
N ARG A 195 15.97 1.11 -3.81
CA ARG A 195 14.94 1.95 -4.46
C ARG A 195 15.53 2.87 -5.53
N ARG A 196 16.71 3.45 -5.30
CA ARG A 196 17.41 4.30 -6.27
C ARG A 196 17.77 3.51 -7.54
N ALA A 197 18.27 2.29 -7.38
CA ALA A 197 18.51 1.37 -8.49
C ALA A 197 17.20 1.01 -9.24
N ALA A 198 16.11 0.74 -8.51
CA ALA A 198 14.80 0.48 -9.11
C ALA A 198 14.26 1.66 -9.93
N LEU A 199 14.46 2.90 -9.45
CA LEU A 199 14.07 4.11 -10.17
C LEU A 199 14.90 4.31 -11.45
N ALA A 200 16.21 4.07 -11.39
CA ALA A 200 17.09 4.14 -12.56
C ALA A 200 16.69 3.09 -13.61
N LEU A 201 16.36 1.87 -13.18
CA LEU A 201 15.79 0.84 -14.04
C LEU A 201 14.48 1.31 -14.67
N ALA A 202 13.56 1.85 -13.88
CA ALA A 202 12.27 2.33 -14.37
C ALA A 202 12.40 3.41 -15.45
N ARG A 203 13.32 4.37 -15.27
CA ARG A 203 13.61 5.41 -16.27
C ARG A 203 14.26 4.86 -17.52
N ALA A 204 15.17 3.90 -17.37
CA ALA A 204 15.81 3.27 -18.52
C ALA A 204 14.81 2.50 -19.38
N VAL A 205 13.87 1.77 -18.76
CA VAL A 205 12.78 1.10 -19.47
C VAL A 205 11.83 2.11 -20.12
N GLU A 206 11.45 3.20 -19.42
CA GLU A 206 10.63 4.28 -20.00
C GLU A 206 11.31 4.94 -21.22
N ARG A 207 12.65 5.06 -21.22
CA ARG A 207 13.41 5.56 -22.39
C ARG A 207 13.41 4.57 -23.57
N ARG A 208 13.30 3.27 -23.31
CA ARG A 208 13.30 2.21 -24.34
C ARG A 208 11.93 1.92 -24.91
N SER A 209 10.89 2.08 -24.09
CA SER A 209 9.53 1.73 -24.47
C SER A 209 8.54 2.83 -24.10
N PRO A 210 7.79 3.40 -25.09
CA PRO A 210 6.74 4.38 -24.81
C PRO A 210 5.56 3.78 -24.03
N LEU A 211 5.48 2.45 -23.93
CA LEU A 211 4.49 1.74 -23.14
C LEU A 211 4.80 1.75 -21.64
N ALA A 212 6.03 2.10 -21.23
CA ALA A 212 6.43 2.13 -19.84
C ALA A 212 6.39 3.56 -19.27
N SER A 213 6.12 3.68 -17.97
CA SER A 213 6.10 4.95 -17.25
C SER A 213 6.87 4.86 -15.94
N SER A 214 7.70 5.86 -15.68
CA SER A 214 8.39 6.05 -14.38
C SER A 214 7.79 7.19 -13.56
N LYS A 215 6.68 7.79 -14.02
CA LYS A 215 6.10 8.99 -13.41
C LYS A 215 5.46 8.70 -12.06
N TRP A 216 5.90 9.42 -11.03
CA TRP A 216 5.35 9.26 -9.68
C TRP A 216 3.86 9.59 -9.61
N TRP A 217 3.45 10.70 -10.23
CA TRP A 217 2.09 11.21 -10.13
C TRP A 217 1.14 10.43 -11.03
N LYS A 218 0.05 9.91 -10.45
CA LYS A 218 -0.99 9.19 -11.21
C LYS A 218 -1.51 9.97 -12.43
N GLU A 219 -1.59 11.30 -12.35
CA GLU A 219 -2.04 12.16 -13.46
C GLU A 219 -1.03 12.28 -14.61
N GLU A 220 0.22 11.87 -14.40
CA GLU A 220 1.29 11.87 -15.40
C GLU A 220 1.62 10.47 -15.91
N ARG A 221 1.07 9.42 -15.27
CA ARG A 221 1.33 8.03 -15.67
C ARG A 221 0.61 7.72 -16.97
N HIS A 222 1.28 6.99 -17.85
CA HIS A 222 0.73 6.34 -19.02
C HIS A 222 1.18 4.87 -19.04
N GLY A 223 0.54 4.05 -19.87
CA GLY A 223 0.94 2.66 -20.08
C GLY A 223 1.14 1.87 -18.79
N VAL A 224 2.24 1.15 -18.70
CA VAL A 224 2.64 0.31 -17.58
C VAL A 224 3.56 1.09 -16.65
N PHE A 225 3.09 1.36 -15.44
CA PHE A 225 3.88 2.04 -14.44
C PHE A 225 4.84 1.06 -13.75
N LEU A 226 6.13 1.38 -13.73
CA LEU A 226 7.14 0.64 -12.97
C LEU A 226 7.19 1.20 -11.54
N ASP A 227 6.55 0.53 -10.58
CA ASP A 227 6.44 1.02 -9.20
C ASP A 227 7.73 0.77 -8.39
N TYR A 228 8.73 1.62 -8.61
CA TYR A 228 10.00 1.58 -7.87
C TYR A 228 9.83 1.74 -6.35
N ASN A 229 8.70 2.28 -5.85
CA ASN A 229 8.48 2.43 -4.40
C ASN A 229 8.10 1.12 -3.70
N GLN A 230 7.92 0.02 -4.43
CA GLN A 230 7.83 -1.31 -3.82
C GLN A 230 9.14 -1.72 -3.10
N ASN A 231 10.25 -1.06 -3.43
CA ASN A 231 11.56 -1.26 -2.78
C ASN A 231 11.81 -0.35 -1.58
N ALA A 232 10.85 0.53 -1.22
CA ALA A 232 10.98 1.34 -0.02
C ALA A 232 10.83 0.47 1.25
N LYS A 233 11.51 0.84 2.33
CA LYS A 233 11.38 0.16 3.63
C LYS A 233 9.91 0.11 4.08
N ASP A 234 9.50 -0.99 4.71
CA ASP A 234 8.11 -1.19 5.15
C ASP A 234 7.06 -1.31 4.01
N ARG A 235 7.53 -1.63 2.79
CA ARG A 235 6.67 -2.03 1.68
C ARG A 235 6.87 -3.51 1.42
N THR A 236 5.77 -4.24 1.44
CA THR A 236 5.73 -5.66 1.12
C THR A 236 5.01 -5.86 -0.20
N THR A 237 5.44 -6.88 -0.94
CA THR A 237 4.89 -7.24 -2.23
C THR A 237 4.32 -8.66 -2.12
N CYS A 238 3.22 -8.91 -2.82
CA CYS A 238 2.60 -10.23 -2.87
C CYS A 238 3.59 -11.27 -3.42
N SER A 239 3.88 -12.31 -2.63
CA SER A 239 4.88 -13.33 -2.94
C SER A 239 4.42 -14.31 -4.03
N ALA A 240 5.33 -15.17 -4.48
CA ALA A 240 5.02 -16.29 -5.35
C ALA A 240 3.97 -17.22 -4.70
N TYR A 241 3.16 -17.86 -5.54
CA TYR A 241 2.07 -18.79 -5.17
C TYR A 241 0.95 -18.20 -4.31
N SER A 242 0.97 -16.89 -4.06
CA SER A 242 -0.07 -16.22 -3.28
C SER A 242 -1.42 -16.21 -4.00
N VAL A 243 -2.49 -16.59 -3.30
CA VAL A 243 -3.86 -16.51 -3.79
C VAL A 243 -4.35 -15.07 -3.71
N ARG A 244 -4.99 -14.59 -4.77
CA ARG A 244 -5.54 -13.23 -4.83
C ARG A 244 -7.04 -13.25 -4.54
N PRO A 245 -7.59 -12.22 -3.88
CA PRO A 245 -8.99 -12.12 -3.49
C PRO A 245 -9.90 -11.76 -4.67
N LEU A 246 -9.81 -12.53 -5.76
CA LEU A 246 -10.62 -12.40 -6.95
C LEU A 246 -11.58 -13.59 -7.06
N PRO A 247 -12.74 -13.47 -7.74
CA PRO A 247 -13.74 -14.53 -7.76
C PRO A 247 -13.23 -15.90 -8.26
N ASP A 248 -12.21 -15.89 -9.12
CA ASP A 248 -11.55 -17.08 -9.69
C ASP A 248 -10.42 -17.65 -8.81
N ALA A 249 -10.14 -17.04 -7.65
CA ALA A 249 -9.01 -17.38 -6.78
C ALA A 249 -7.68 -17.48 -7.54
N ARG A 250 -7.45 -16.57 -8.48
CA ARG A 250 -6.20 -16.57 -9.26
C ARG A 250 -4.96 -16.36 -8.40
N VAL A 251 -3.83 -16.82 -8.90
CA VAL A 251 -2.58 -16.96 -8.15
C VAL A 251 -1.48 -16.09 -8.77
N SER A 252 -0.68 -15.46 -7.92
CA SER A 252 0.60 -14.84 -8.26
C SER A 252 1.61 -15.93 -8.64
N THR A 253 1.73 -16.24 -9.93
CA THR A 253 2.33 -17.52 -10.37
C THR A 253 3.68 -17.29 -11.05
N PRO A 254 4.77 -17.89 -10.54
CA PRO A 254 6.07 -17.92 -11.21
C PRO A 254 6.00 -18.46 -12.64
N LEU A 255 6.74 -17.82 -13.53
CA LEU A 255 6.82 -18.18 -14.95
C LEU A 255 8.27 -18.42 -15.36
N ARG A 256 8.46 -19.24 -16.39
CA ARG A 256 9.65 -19.20 -17.22
C ARG A 256 9.53 -18.03 -18.21
N TRP A 257 10.67 -17.50 -18.67
CA TRP A 257 10.67 -16.35 -19.58
C TRP A 257 10.03 -16.63 -20.94
N ASP A 258 10.13 -17.87 -21.44
CA ASP A 258 9.49 -18.31 -22.69
C ASP A 258 7.96 -18.33 -22.61
N GLU A 259 7.38 -18.39 -21.41
CA GLU A 259 5.92 -18.35 -21.17
C GLU A 259 5.37 -16.92 -21.12
N VAL A 260 6.21 -15.91 -20.85
CA VAL A 260 5.73 -14.55 -20.52
C VAL A 260 4.87 -13.96 -21.63
N MET A 261 5.29 -14.11 -22.89
CA MET A 261 4.58 -13.54 -24.04
C MET A 261 3.27 -14.26 -24.40
N THR A 262 3.03 -15.45 -23.86
CA THR A 262 1.85 -16.27 -24.19
C THR A 262 0.95 -16.52 -23.00
N CYS A 263 1.37 -16.20 -21.77
CA CYS A 263 0.58 -16.48 -20.57
C CYS A 263 -0.70 -15.62 -20.49
N ASP A 264 -1.77 -16.21 -19.95
CA ASP A 264 -2.94 -15.51 -19.44
C ASP A 264 -3.01 -15.70 -17.91
N PRO A 265 -3.03 -14.61 -17.10
CA PRO A 265 -3.19 -14.70 -15.66
C PRO A 265 -4.41 -15.49 -15.18
N ALA A 266 -5.47 -15.58 -15.99
CA ALA A 266 -6.67 -16.35 -15.68
C ALA A 266 -6.44 -17.87 -15.67
N ASP A 267 -5.39 -18.36 -16.35
CA ASP A 267 -5.04 -19.78 -16.38
C ASP A 267 -4.43 -20.27 -15.05
N PHE A 268 -3.98 -19.34 -14.19
CA PHE A 268 -3.32 -19.67 -12.94
C PHE A 268 -4.22 -19.42 -11.74
N THR A 269 -4.88 -20.48 -11.28
CA THR A 269 -5.81 -20.46 -10.15
C THR A 269 -5.42 -21.48 -9.09
N VAL A 270 -6.07 -21.38 -7.93
CA VAL A 270 -5.98 -22.41 -6.88
C VAL A 270 -6.28 -23.82 -7.41
N LEU A 271 -7.09 -23.94 -8.47
CA LEU A 271 -7.47 -25.22 -9.06
C LEU A 271 -6.45 -25.76 -10.08
N THR A 272 -5.68 -24.90 -10.74
CA THR A 272 -4.81 -25.28 -11.87
C THR A 272 -3.32 -25.27 -11.53
N VAL A 273 -2.90 -24.41 -10.61
CA VAL A 273 -1.49 -24.28 -10.21
C VAL A 273 -0.91 -25.52 -9.54
N PRO A 274 -1.63 -26.29 -8.70
CA PRO A 274 -1.10 -27.51 -8.10
C PRO A 274 -0.59 -28.54 -9.13
N ASP A 275 -1.38 -28.84 -10.15
CA ASP A 275 -1.00 -29.77 -11.23
C ASP A 275 0.20 -29.24 -12.02
N ARG A 276 0.21 -27.93 -12.29
CA ARG A 276 1.34 -27.27 -12.95
C ARG A 276 2.62 -27.41 -12.12
N PHE A 277 2.54 -27.14 -10.82
CA PHE A 277 3.66 -27.23 -9.89
C PHE A 277 4.20 -28.66 -9.80
N ALA A 278 3.32 -29.65 -9.67
CA ALA A 278 3.70 -31.05 -9.67
C ALA A 278 4.42 -31.47 -10.97
N LYS A 279 4.00 -30.91 -12.12
CA LYS A 279 4.57 -31.23 -13.43
C LYS A 279 5.94 -30.61 -13.67
N ILE A 280 6.16 -29.35 -13.28
CA ILE A 280 7.38 -28.63 -13.67
C ILE A 280 8.22 -28.07 -12.52
N GLY A 281 7.77 -28.24 -11.28
CA GLY A 281 8.39 -27.65 -10.10
C GLY A 281 8.23 -26.14 -10.02
N ASP A 282 9.09 -25.49 -9.24
CA ASP A 282 9.14 -24.04 -9.10
C ASP A 282 10.05 -23.41 -10.18
N PRO A 283 9.54 -22.61 -11.13
CA PRO A 283 10.36 -21.85 -12.07
C PRO A 283 11.38 -20.93 -11.42
N GLN A 284 11.23 -20.61 -10.13
CA GLN A 284 12.10 -19.73 -9.36
C GLN A 284 13.04 -20.45 -8.39
N ALA A 285 13.14 -21.78 -8.47
CA ALA A 285 13.90 -22.59 -7.51
C ALA A 285 15.37 -22.15 -7.35
N ALA A 286 16.02 -21.74 -8.45
CA ALA A 286 17.43 -21.34 -8.45
C ALA A 286 17.66 -19.85 -8.15
N MET A 287 16.62 -19.07 -7.78
CA MET A 287 16.75 -17.63 -7.56
C MET A 287 17.86 -17.27 -6.55
N ASP A 288 18.00 -18.05 -5.48
CA ASP A 288 19.00 -17.81 -4.44
C ASP A 288 20.45 -18.10 -4.89
N ASP A 289 20.65 -18.86 -5.97
CA ASP A 289 21.97 -19.18 -6.53
C ASP A 289 22.52 -18.07 -7.45
N HIS A 290 21.67 -17.08 -7.78
CA HIS A 290 21.97 -16.03 -8.75
C HIS A 290 21.89 -14.63 -8.14
N ALA A 291 22.63 -14.41 -7.03
CA ALA A 291 22.75 -13.07 -6.45
C ALA A 291 23.55 -12.13 -7.37
N GLY A 292 22.88 -11.07 -7.82
CA GLY A 292 23.48 -10.02 -8.63
C GLY A 292 23.97 -8.82 -7.82
N VAL A 293 24.70 -7.93 -8.50
CA VAL A 293 25.20 -6.67 -7.94
C VAL A 293 24.54 -5.46 -8.58
N LEU A 294 24.21 -4.43 -7.78
CA LEU A 294 23.46 -3.25 -8.24
C LEU A 294 24.34 -2.12 -8.82
N ASP A 295 25.66 -2.31 -8.88
CA ASP A 295 26.63 -1.25 -9.21
C ASP A 295 26.28 -0.52 -10.52
N ALA A 296 25.97 -1.25 -11.60
CA ALA A 296 25.60 -0.65 -12.89
C ALA A 296 24.29 0.16 -12.83
N LEU A 297 23.28 -0.29 -12.07
CA LEU A 297 22.04 0.47 -11.87
C LEU A 297 22.28 1.72 -11.01
N LEU A 298 23.18 1.65 -10.03
CA LEU A 298 23.55 2.80 -9.21
C LEU A 298 24.40 3.81 -9.98
N GLU A 299 25.25 3.37 -10.90
CA GLU A 299 25.95 4.23 -11.86
C GLU A 299 24.97 4.92 -12.83
N MET A 300 23.94 4.22 -13.29
CA MET A 300 22.85 4.84 -14.06
C MET A 300 22.12 5.92 -13.23
N ALA A 301 21.82 5.64 -11.96
CA ALA A 301 21.22 6.63 -11.07
C ALA A 301 22.12 7.86 -10.86
N ALA A 302 23.43 7.64 -10.70
CA ALA A 302 24.40 8.72 -10.56
C ALA A 302 24.51 9.59 -11.82
N ARG A 303 24.40 8.98 -13.01
CA ARG A 303 24.34 9.72 -14.29
C ARG A 303 23.07 10.54 -14.41
N ASP A 304 21.91 9.95 -14.14
CA ASP A 304 20.64 10.67 -14.11
C ASP A 304 20.73 11.90 -13.19
N GLU A 305 21.32 11.77 -12.00
CA GLU A 305 21.53 12.88 -11.06
C GLU A 305 22.49 13.96 -11.59
N ALA A 306 23.61 13.56 -12.22
CA ALA A 306 24.56 14.48 -12.84
C ALA A 306 23.92 15.26 -14.01
N GLU A 307 22.94 14.67 -14.70
CA GLU A 307 22.14 15.31 -15.76
C GLU A 307 20.96 16.14 -15.20
N GLY A 308 20.85 16.28 -13.88
CA GLY A 308 19.81 17.07 -13.22
C GLY A 308 18.50 16.32 -12.99
N ILE A 309 18.45 15.02 -13.25
CA ILE A 309 17.32 14.14 -13.01
C ILE A 309 17.46 13.48 -11.63
N GLY A 310 17.23 14.26 -10.56
CA GLY A 310 17.34 13.82 -9.17
C GLY A 310 16.37 12.70 -8.74
N ASP A 311 16.24 12.44 -7.44
CA ASP A 311 15.34 11.39 -6.92
C ASP A 311 13.87 11.63 -7.31
N ALA A 312 13.06 10.58 -7.31
CA ALA A 312 11.61 10.70 -7.42
C ALA A 312 10.94 10.88 -6.05
N PRO A 313 9.77 11.53 -5.97
CA PRO A 313 9.09 11.72 -4.69
C PRO A 313 8.87 10.39 -3.95
N TRP A 314 9.12 10.40 -2.66
CA TRP A 314 8.80 9.29 -1.76
C TRP A 314 7.33 9.37 -1.32
N PRO A 315 6.74 8.25 -0.88
CA PRO A 315 5.42 8.28 -0.26
C PRO A 315 5.38 9.26 0.94
N PRO A 316 4.26 9.95 1.21
CA PRO A 316 4.22 11.08 2.15
C PRO A 316 4.67 10.79 3.59
N HIS A 317 4.61 9.53 4.02
CA HIS A 317 4.94 9.09 5.39
C HIS A 317 6.44 8.81 5.60
N PHE A 318 7.26 8.79 4.55
CA PHE A 318 8.71 8.69 4.68
C PHE A 318 9.32 10.05 5.03
N ARG A 319 10.50 10.05 5.65
CA ARG A 319 11.29 11.28 5.81
C ARG A 319 11.61 11.86 4.43
N LYS A 320 11.64 13.19 4.31
CA LYS A 320 12.06 13.85 3.05
C LYS A 320 13.56 13.67 2.85
N MET A 321 13.95 13.17 1.67
CA MET A 321 15.35 12.97 1.31
C MET A 321 15.95 14.26 0.73
N GLU A 322 17.27 14.38 0.82
CA GLU A 322 18.01 15.43 0.13
C GLU A 322 17.87 15.24 -1.39
N GLY A 323 17.70 16.33 -2.14
CA GLY A 323 17.43 16.27 -3.58
C GLY A 323 16.02 15.79 -3.97
N GLU A 324 15.16 15.43 -3.01
CA GLU A 324 13.80 14.95 -3.31
C GLU A 324 12.89 16.11 -3.80
N PRO A 325 12.25 15.97 -4.98
CA PRO A 325 11.33 16.95 -5.51
C PRO A 325 10.06 17.08 -4.66
N SER A 326 9.22 18.07 -4.98
CA SER A 326 7.98 18.31 -4.24
C SER A 326 7.06 17.08 -4.26
N ARG A 327 6.59 16.67 -3.07
CA ARG A 327 5.51 15.67 -2.90
C ARG A 327 4.11 16.26 -3.12
N VAL A 328 3.99 17.39 -3.81
CA VAL A 328 2.69 17.99 -4.16
C VAL A 328 2.38 17.64 -5.61
N GLN A 329 1.17 17.14 -5.87
CA GLN A 329 0.68 16.87 -7.22
C GLN A 329 0.85 18.11 -8.12
N PRO A 330 1.33 17.97 -9.36
CA PRO A 330 1.55 19.07 -10.29
C PRO A 330 0.31 19.96 -10.46
N SER A 331 -0.86 19.35 -10.66
CA SER A 331 -2.16 20.06 -10.72
C SER A 331 -2.41 20.96 -9.50
N LYS A 332 -2.14 20.45 -8.29
CA LYS A 332 -2.28 21.20 -7.04
C LYS A 332 -1.19 22.26 -6.89
N ALA A 333 0.04 21.98 -7.30
CA ALA A 333 1.13 22.96 -7.29
C ALA A 333 0.80 24.17 -8.16
N ARG A 334 0.30 23.94 -9.39
CA ARG A 334 -0.18 24.99 -10.31
C ARG A 334 -1.34 25.79 -9.72
N SER A 335 -2.32 25.15 -9.09
CA SER A 335 -3.41 25.87 -8.42
C SER A 335 -2.91 26.74 -7.25
N SER A 336 -1.88 26.28 -6.52
CA SER A 336 -1.33 26.99 -5.39
C SER A 336 -0.47 28.18 -5.82
N SER A 337 0.27 28.05 -6.93
CA SER A 337 1.02 29.16 -7.53
C SER A 337 0.07 30.19 -8.12
N ALA A 338 -0.99 29.77 -8.81
CA ALA A 338 -2.04 30.65 -9.34
C ALA A 338 -2.76 31.43 -8.23
N LYS A 339 -3.08 30.77 -7.09
CA LYS A 339 -3.64 31.45 -5.92
C LYS A 339 -2.66 32.43 -5.27
N LYS A 340 -1.36 32.08 -5.19
CA LYS A 340 -0.32 33.00 -4.68
C LYS A 340 -0.11 34.20 -5.61
N SER A 341 -0.12 34.00 -6.92
CA SER A 341 0.00 35.10 -7.88
C SER A 341 -1.24 36.00 -7.85
N ALA A 342 -2.44 35.42 -7.73
CA ALA A 342 -3.68 36.19 -7.56
C ALA A 342 -3.69 36.99 -6.24
N ALA A 343 -3.26 36.39 -5.14
CA ALA A 343 -3.14 37.07 -3.85
C ALA A 343 -2.09 38.19 -3.87
N LYS A 344 -0.93 37.97 -4.53
CA LYS A 344 0.10 39.00 -4.71
C LYS A 344 -0.40 40.15 -5.59
N LYS A 345 -1.17 39.85 -6.64
CA LYS A 345 -1.80 40.86 -7.49
C LYS A 345 -2.89 41.66 -6.76
N ALA A 346 -3.65 41.01 -5.88
CA ALA A 346 -4.64 41.66 -5.02
C ALA A 346 -4.01 42.50 -3.89
N ALA A 347 -2.84 42.11 -3.39
CA ALA A 347 -2.08 42.91 -2.42
C ALA A 347 -1.43 44.14 -3.07
N ALA A 348 -0.85 44.00 -4.27
CA ALA A 348 -0.30 45.12 -5.03
C ALA A 348 -1.39 46.15 -5.42
N ALA A 349 -2.60 45.69 -5.77
CA ALA A 349 -3.74 46.56 -6.03
C ALA A 349 -4.29 47.27 -4.77
N LYS A 350 -3.90 46.84 -3.57
CA LYS A 350 -4.23 47.52 -2.30
C LYS A 350 -3.16 48.52 -1.85
N GLU A 351 -1.92 48.39 -2.32
CA GLU A 351 -0.84 49.35 -2.03
C GLU A 351 -0.87 50.60 -2.93
N GLU A 352 -1.54 50.56 -4.09
CA GLU A 352 -1.74 51.75 -4.95
C GLU A 352 -2.81 52.74 -4.42
N GLY A 353 -3.29 52.56 -3.18
CA GLY A 353 -4.35 53.38 -2.60
C GLY A 353 -4.23 53.59 -1.10
N SER A 354 -3.08 54.06 -0.59
CA SER A 354 -3.03 54.87 0.65
C SER A 354 -1.62 55.43 0.91
N GLU A 355 -1.50 56.75 0.91
CA GLU A 355 -0.42 57.48 1.61
C GLU A 355 -0.70 57.53 3.12
N ALA A 356 0.26 57.13 3.96
CA ALA A 356 0.57 57.73 5.27
C ALA A 356 1.79 57.06 5.95
N ASP A 357 2.58 57.89 6.64
CA ASP A 357 3.90 57.69 7.26
C ASP A 357 3.98 56.72 8.47
N PRO A 358 5.21 56.32 8.89
CA PRO A 358 5.46 55.14 9.74
C PRO A 358 5.59 55.47 11.24
N ALA A 359 5.14 54.53 12.08
CA ALA A 359 5.58 54.44 13.47
C ALA A 359 5.74 52.98 13.88
N ALA A 360 6.86 52.72 14.56
CA ALA A 360 7.37 51.42 14.93
C ALA A 360 6.57 50.75 16.05
N GLU A 361 6.38 49.43 15.98
CA GLU A 361 6.17 48.61 17.17
C GLU A 361 6.72 47.19 16.96
N THR A 362 7.46 46.72 17.96
CA THR A 362 8.20 45.47 18.03
C THR A 362 7.25 44.28 18.25
N ALA A 363 7.13 43.39 17.26
CA ALA A 363 6.27 42.21 17.35
C ALA A 363 7.00 41.00 17.97
N ALA A 364 6.50 40.54 19.12
CA ALA A 364 6.80 39.24 19.74
C ALA A 364 6.41 38.07 18.81
N PRO A 365 7.03 36.87 18.96
CA PRO A 365 6.82 35.76 18.04
C PRO A 365 5.38 35.21 18.13
N LYS A 366 4.66 35.24 17.01
CA LYS A 366 3.29 34.72 16.86
C LYS A 366 3.26 33.20 17.10
N LYS A 367 2.39 32.76 18.03
CA LYS A 367 1.98 31.36 18.20
C LYS A 367 1.48 30.81 16.85
N ARG A 368 1.87 29.57 16.52
CA ARG A 368 1.44 28.86 15.31
C ARG A 368 -0.10 28.77 15.26
N ALA A 369 -0.73 29.63 14.46
CA ALA A 369 -2.15 29.52 14.15
C ALA A 369 -2.38 28.23 13.33
N GLY A 370 -3.34 27.41 13.77
CA GLY A 370 -3.79 26.26 13.01
C GLY A 370 -4.27 26.68 11.61
N ARG A 371 -4.02 25.82 10.62
CA ARG A 371 -4.38 26.06 9.22
C ARG A 371 -5.90 26.21 9.08
N GLN A 372 -6.41 27.44 8.97
CA GLN A 372 -7.81 27.71 8.70
C GLN A 372 -8.18 27.17 7.30
N SER A 373 -9.29 26.45 7.22
CA SER A 373 -9.86 25.97 5.96
C SER A 373 -10.31 27.18 5.12
N THR A 374 -9.92 27.22 3.84
CA THR A 374 -10.41 28.24 2.89
C THR A 374 -11.80 27.89 2.31
N MET A 375 -12.42 26.82 2.78
CA MET A 375 -13.76 26.39 2.36
C MET A 375 -14.76 26.58 3.51
N PRO A 376 -16.04 26.91 3.20
CA PRO A 376 -17.10 27.12 4.20
C PRO A 376 -17.52 25.77 4.80
N LEU A 377 -16.68 25.26 5.69
CA LEU A 377 -16.78 23.92 6.24
C LEU A 377 -17.27 23.97 7.69
N ILE A 378 -18.33 23.23 7.97
CA ILE A 378 -18.88 23.06 9.32
C ILE A 378 -18.78 21.60 9.77
N VAL A 379 -18.61 21.38 11.06
CA VAL A 379 -18.63 20.05 11.70
C VAL A 379 -20.06 19.76 12.14
N ILE A 380 -20.59 18.61 11.74
CA ILE A 380 -21.98 18.23 12.03
C ILE A 380 -22.05 17.24 13.19
N ALA A 381 -21.22 16.20 13.15
CA ALA A 381 -21.26 15.12 14.12
C ALA A 381 -19.87 14.54 14.35
N GLN A 382 -19.63 14.02 15.55
CA GLN A 382 -18.48 13.18 15.84
C GLN A 382 -18.81 12.08 16.83
N SER A 383 -18.47 10.84 16.50
CA SER A 383 -18.73 9.69 17.36
C SER A 383 -17.78 8.52 17.07
N PRO A 384 -17.41 7.70 18.07
CA PRO A 384 -16.77 6.40 17.87
C PRO A 384 -17.62 5.44 17.02
N ASP A 385 -18.95 5.59 17.06
CA ASP A 385 -19.88 4.81 16.24
C ASP A 385 -20.21 5.56 14.94
N LYS A 386 -19.91 4.92 13.81
CA LYS A 386 -20.18 5.45 12.48
C LYS A 386 -21.69 5.71 12.27
N ALA A 387 -22.53 4.80 12.71
CA ALA A 387 -23.97 4.90 12.50
C ALA A 387 -24.57 6.07 13.30
N ALA A 388 -24.06 6.30 14.52
CA ALA A 388 -24.45 7.43 15.35
C ALA A 388 -24.04 8.78 14.72
N ALA A 389 -22.83 8.85 14.16
CA ALA A 389 -22.37 10.04 13.43
C ALA A 389 -23.22 10.31 12.18
N GLU A 390 -23.53 9.27 11.38
CA GLU A 390 -24.40 9.38 10.20
C GLU A 390 -25.83 9.78 10.57
N ALA A 391 -26.38 9.29 11.70
CA ALA A 391 -27.66 9.74 12.21
C ALA A 391 -27.67 11.23 12.61
N GLY A 392 -26.53 11.76 13.08
CA GLY A 392 -26.33 13.19 13.33
C GLY A 392 -26.44 14.04 12.07
N LEU A 393 -25.86 13.57 10.96
CA LEU A 393 -26.01 14.22 9.65
C LEU A 393 -27.47 14.27 9.20
N GLU A 394 -28.22 13.19 9.37
CA GLU A 394 -29.62 13.14 8.97
C GLU A 394 -30.51 14.07 9.83
N ARG A 395 -30.19 14.26 11.11
CA ARG A 395 -30.84 15.29 11.95
C ARG A 395 -30.52 16.70 11.45
N TRP A 396 -29.27 16.97 11.14
CA TRP A 396 -28.84 18.27 10.61
C TRP A 396 -29.53 18.59 9.27
N LYS A 397 -29.63 17.62 8.34
CA LYS A 397 -30.34 17.81 7.07
C LYS A 397 -31.82 18.14 7.25
N LYS A 398 -32.48 17.55 8.25
CA LYS A 398 -33.89 17.85 8.59
C LYS A 398 -34.05 19.26 9.18
N GLN A 399 -33.03 19.76 9.89
CA GLN A 399 -33.04 21.10 10.47
C GLN A 399 -32.70 22.19 9.46
N HIS A 400 -31.85 21.87 8.47
CA HIS A 400 -31.36 22.79 7.44
C HIS A 400 -31.76 22.31 6.05
N THR A 401 -33.06 22.14 5.83
CA THR A 401 -33.61 21.54 4.60
C THR A 401 -33.20 22.28 3.33
N GLU A 402 -33.20 23.61 3.35
CA GLU A 402 -32.82 24.46 2.20
C GLU A 402 -31.35 24.29 1.84
N ALA A 403 -30.44 24.33 2.83
CA ALA A 403 -29.02 24.11 2.61
C ALA A 403 -28.73 22.65 2.20
N ALA A 404 -29.42 21.68 2.80
CA ALA A 404 -29.26 20.27 2.50
C ALA A 404 -29.67 19.90 1.06
N ALA A 405 -30.69 20.57 0.51
CA ALA A 405 -31.15 20.36 -0.87
C ALA A 405 -30.11 20.80 -1.91
N LEU A 406 -29.17 21.66 -1.53
CA LEU A 406 -28.11 22.20 -2.40
C LEU A 406 -26.78 21.46 -2.27
N LEU A 407 -26.68 20.44 -1.40
CA LEU A 407 -25.45 19.67 -1.22
C LEU A 407 -25.26 18.64 -2.33
N ALA A 408 -24.05 18.58 -2.88
CA ALA A 408 -23.61 17.44 -3.66
C ALA A 408 -23.16 16.30 -2.72
N PRO A 409 -23.13 15.03 -3.17
CA PRO A 409 -22.59 13.92 -2.39
C PRO A 409 -21.18 14.20 -1.84
N ASP A 410 -20.33 14.89 -2.62
CA ASP A 410 -18.94 15.24 -2.27
C ASP A 410 -18.81 16.39 -1.25
N ASP A 411 -19.92 17.03 -0.87
CA ASP A 411 -19.92 18.04 0.19
C ASP A 411 -20.04 17.41 1.58
N VAL A 412 -20.50 16.16 1.66
CA VAL A 412 -20.57 15.40 2.90
C VAL A 412 -19.26 14.64 3.08
N LEU A 413 -18.43 15.13 3.99
CA LEU A 413 -17.14 14.54 4.31
C LEU A 413 -17.27 13.65 5.54
N VAL A 414 -17.19 12.33 5.35
CA VAL A 414 -17.13 11.35 6.44
C VAL A 414 -15.66 11.00 6.71
N ASP A 415 -15.06 11.67 7.68
CA ASP A 415 -13.68 11.41 8.07
C ASP A 415 -13.61 10.23 9.04
N ARG A 416 -12.76 9.24 8.73
CA ARG A 416 -12.35 8.20 9.68
C ARG A 416 -11.06 8.63 10.39
N MET A 417 -11.16 8.94 11.67
CA MET A 417 -10.07 9.44 12.51
C MET A 417 -9.49 8.31 13.36
N ARG A 418 -8.18 8.33 13.59
CA ARG A 418 -7.47 7.35 14.43
C ARG A 418 -7.02 8.02 15.73
N GLY A 419 -7.58 7.57 16.85
CA GLY A 419 -7.09 7.86 18.20
C GLY A 419 -5.95 6.92 18.62
N SER A 420 -5.45 7.11 19.84
CA SER A 420 -4.39 6.26 20.42
C SER A 420 -4.82 4.81 20.64
N ALA A 421 -6.11 4.57 20.94
CA ALA A 421 -6.65 3.25 21.25
C ALA A 421 -7.91 2.84 20.45
N TYR A 422 -8.54 3.75 19.70
CA TYR A 422 -9.78 3.48 18.94
C TYR A 422 -9.88 4.34 17.67
N ILE A 423 -10.80 3.97 16.79
CA ILE A 423 -11.22 4.75 15.63
C ILE A 423 -12.46 5.54 16.01
N TRP A 424 -12.61 6.74 15.46
CA TRP A 424 -13.84 7.52 15.56
C TRP A 424 -14.11 8.23 14.23
N TYR A 425 -15.34 8.72 14.07
CA TYR A 425 -15.83 9.30 12.84
C TYR A 425 -16.20 10.75 13.08
N ARG A 426 -15.91 11.62 12.11
CA ARG A 426 -16.34 13.00 12.10
C ARG A 426 -17.00 13.31 10.78
N ILE A 427 -18.23 13.83 10.83
CA ILE A 427 -18.93 14.31 9.64
C ILE A 427 -18.78 15.81 9.55
N ARG A 428 -18.33 16.29 8.39
CA ARG A 428 -18.25 17.70 8.05
C ARG A 428 -19.03 17.95 6.77
N VAL A 429 -19.67 19.11 6.68
CA VAL A 429 -20.38 19.55 5.48
C VAL A 429 -19.68 20.77 4.90
N ASN A 430 -19.38 20.70 3.61
CA ASN A 430 -18.83 21.82 2.85
C ASN A 430 -19.96 22.58 2.14
N LEU A 431 -20.21 23.80 2.56
CA LEU A 431 -21.31 24.63 2.05
C LEU A 431 -20.94 25.36 0.74
N ARG A 432 -20.06 24.78 -0.08
CA ARG A 432 -19.55 25.43 -1.30
C ARG A 432 -20.63 25.69 -2.35
N HIS A 433 -21.66 24.84 -2.38
CA HIS A 433 -22.80 24.93 -3.28
C HIS A 433 -24.01 25.66 -2.65
N VAL A 434 -23.90 26.06 -1.37
CA VAL A 434 -24.92 26.85 -0.69
C VAL A 434 -24.58 28.36 -0.84
N PRO A 435 -25.51 29.19 -1.35
CA PRO A 435 -25.36 30.65 -1.41
C PRO A 435 -24.94 31.23 -0.06
N GLU A 436 -24.07 32.24 -0.04
CA GLU A 436 -23.43 32.74 1.19
C GLU A 436 -24.43 33.25 2.23
N ASP A 437 -25.52 33.87 1.78
CA ASP A 437 -26.65 34.35 2.58
C ASP A 437 -27.51 33.22 3.17
N GLN A 438 -27.39 32.00 2.65
CA GLN A 438 -28.15 30.81 3.07
C GLN A 438 -27.28 29.79 3.83
N ARG A 439 -25.99 30.08 4.04
CA ARG A 439 -25.08 29.17 4.73
C ARG A 439 -25.42 29.10 6.21
N PRO A 440 -25.79 27.93 6.75
CA PRO A 440 -25.90 27.77 8.19
C PRO A 440 -24.53 27.99 8.84
N ALA A 441 -24.52 28.73 9.96
CA ALA A 441 -23.34 28.86 10.80
C ALA A 441 -22.98 27.51 11.45
N GLN A 442 -21.79 27.43 12.04
CA GLN A 442 -21.40 26.28 12.86
C GLN A 442 -22.38 26.15 14.04
N GLY A 443 -23.22 25.11 14.02
CA GLY A 443 -24.12 24.76 15.11
C GLY A 443 -23.47 23.82 16.13
N THR A 444 -24.27 23.36 17.10
CA THR A 444 -23.86 22.31 18.04
C THR A 444 -23.57 21.02 17.28
N VAL A 445 -22.42 20.41 17.56
CA VAL A 445 -22.08 19.10 17.02
C VAL A 445 -22.96 18.06 17.72
N ASP A 446 -23.62 17.17 16.98
CA ASP A 446 -24.52 16.16 17.56
C ASP A 446 -24.52 14.85 16.73
N PRO A 447 -24.09 13.71 17.30
CA PRO A 447 -23.50 13.58 18.64
C PRO A 447 -22.14 14.28 18.72
N ASP A 448 -21.76 14.68 19.92
CA ASP A 448 -20.46 15.29 20.24
C ASP A 448 -19.64 14.38 21.16
N ASP A 449 -19.52 13.11 20.78
CA ASP A 449 -18.78 12.10 21.53
C ASP A 449 -17.29 12.17 21.17
N ASP A 450 -16.70 13.36 21.03
CA ASP A 450 -15.28 13.51 20.66
C ASP A 450 -14.41 12.83 21.72
N PRO A 451 -13.87 11.65 21.41
CA PRO A 451 -13.21 10.85 22.41
C PRO A 451 -11.79 11.40 22.69
N THR A 452 -11.37 12.46 22.00
CA THR A 452 -10.09 13.14 22.22
C THR A 452 -10.22 14.43 23.01
N ARG A 453 -11.44 14.83 23.41
CA ARG A 453 -11.71 16.07 24.17
C ARG A 453 -10.92 16.15 25.47
N ALA A 454 -11.03 15.12 26.31
CA ALA A 454 -10.32 15.04 27.59
C ALA A 454 -8.79 15.15 27.42
N TRP A 455 -8.24 14.59 26.34
CA TRP A 455 -6.81 14.69 26.04
C TRP A 455 -6.39 16.11 25.60
N ARG A 456 -7.22 16.82 24.81
CA ARG A 456 -6.93 18.20 24.41
C ARG A 456 -7.02 19.16 25.59
N GLU A 457 -8.05 19.02 26.42
CA GLU A 457 -8.24 19.84 27.63
C GLU A 457 -7.08 19.66 28.62
N ALA A 458 -6.60 18.42 28.82
CA ALA A 458 -5.43 18.15 29.66
C ALA A 458 -4.13 18.77 29.13
N LYS A 459 -4.04 19.01 27.82
CA LYS A 459 -2.86 19.57 27.15
C LYS A 459 -2.86 21.10 27.09
N GLU A 460 -4.02 21.74 27.24
CA GLU A 460 -4.13 23.20 27.32
C GLU A 460 -3.94 23.73 28.76
N GLN A 461 -4.01 22.86 29.76
CA GLN A 461 -3.73 23.17 31.17
C GLN A 461 -2.27 22.97 31.59
N GLN A 462 -1.40 22.53 30.65
CA GLN A 462 0.07 22.47 30.78
C GLN A 462 0.70 23.55 29.90
#